data_AF-A0A0L6CS01-F1
#
_entry.id   AF-A0A0L6CS01-F1
#
_cell.length_a   1.000
_cell.length_b   1.000
_cell.length_c   1.000
_cell.angle_alpha   90.00
_cell.angle_beta   90.00
_cell.angle_gamma   90.00
#
_symmetry.space_group_name_H-M   'P 1'
#
loop_
_entity.id
_entity.type
_entity.pdbx_description
1 polymer ?
#
loop_
_entity_poly.entity_id
_entity_poly.type
_entity_poly.pdbx_seq_one_letter_code
_entity_poly.pdbx_strand_id
1 'polypeptide(L)' 'MNANSYMTWALFGAAGGAGFGLFAVPLIYILINLFDGGVTFGETVRFAVANGAVWGVLGLLAGVFFWVIYMIQRPPRED' A
#
# COMPACT_ATOMS: atom_id res chain seq x y z
N MET A 1 -17.60 12.25 0.49
CA MET A 1 -16.29 12.45 1.15
C MET A 1 -15.59 13.58 0.43
N ASN A 2 -15.17 14.63 1.15
CA ASN A 2 -14.43 15.74 0.54
C ASN A 2 -13.02 15.24 0.18
N ALA A 3 -12.71 15.16 -1.12
CA ALA A 3 -11.42 14.67 -1.62
C ALA A 3 -10.24 15.58 -1.22
N ASN A 4 -10.49 16.73 -0.58
CA ASN A 4 -9.47 17.63 -0.04
C ASN A 4 -8.89 17.23 1.33
N SER A 5 -9.45 16.22 2.01
CA SER A 5 -8.95 15.84 3.34
C SER A 5 -7.71 14.96 3.27
N TYR A 6 -6.66 15.32 4.01
CA TYR A 6 -5.44 14.51 4.18
C TYR A 6 -5.77 13.06 4.59
N MET A 7 -6.82 12.89 5.39
CA MET A 7 -7.25 11.61 5.93
C MET A 7 -7.74 10.68 4.81
N THR A 8 -8.38 11.22 3.78
CA THR A 8 -8.86 10.44 2.62
C THR A 8 -7.68 9.89 1.82
N TRP A 9 -6.68 10.72 1.54
CA TRP A 9 -5.50 10.29 0.80
C TRP A 9 -4.61 9.34 1.59
N ALA A 10 -4.45 9.57 2.90
CA ALA A 10 -3.78 8.65 3.79
C ALA A 10 -4.48 7.28 3.82
N LEU A 11 -5.82 7.25 3.86
CA LEU A 11 -6.59 6.01 3.86
C LEU A 11 -6.48 5.25 2.54
N PHE A 12 -6.59 5.95 1.40
CA PHE A 12 -6.43 5.33 0.09
C PHE A 12 -5.01 4.83 -0.16
N GLY A 13 -4.02 5.62 0.25
CA GLY A 13 -2.62 5.21 0.21
C GLY A 13 -2.40 3.95 1.06
N ALA A 14 -2.86 3.95 2.31
CA ALA A 14 -2.72 2.81 3.21
C ALA A 14 -3.42 1.56 2.68
N ALA A 15 -4.66 1.70 2.19
CA ALA A 15 -5.44 0.59 1.64
C ALA A 15 -4.80 0.04 0.35
N GLY A 16 -4.33 0.92 -0.55
CA GLY A 16 -3.64 0.52 -1.77
C GLY A 16 -2.31 -0.19 -1.48
N GLY A 17 -1.51 0.37 -0.57
CA GLY A 17 -0.26 -0.23 -0.12
C GLY A 17 -0.48 -1.58 0.58
N ALA A 18 -1.44 -1.67 1.49
CA ALA A 18 -1.73 -2.91 2.20
C ALA A 18 -2.26 -3.99 1.23
N GLY A 19 -3.14 -3.63 0.30
CA GLY A 19 -3.60 -4.53 -0.75
C GLY A 19 -2.46 -5.05 -1.62
N PHE A 20 -1.55 -4.17 -2.05
CA PHE A 20 -0.36 -4.58 -2.78
C PHE A 20 0.51 -5.56 -1.97
N GLY A 21 0.78 -5.25 -0.70
CA GLY A 21 1.59 -6.10 0.17
C GLY A 21 0.94 -7.45 0.52
N LEU A 22 -0.38 -7.50 0.62
CA LEU A 22 -1.12 -8.72 0.95
C LEU A 22 -1.27 -9.67 -0.24
N PHE A 23 -1.34 -9.15 -1.47
CA PHE A 23 -1.70 -9.96 -2.64
C PHE A 23 -0.61 -9.98 -3.73
N ALA A 24 -0.04 -8.85 -4.10
CA ALA A 24 0.91 -8.78 -5.20
C ALA A 24 2.29 -9.33 -4.80
N VAL A 25 2.80 -8.93 -3.63
CA VAL A 25 4.11 -9.34 -3.14
C VAL A 25 4.19 -10.86 -2.86
N PRO A 26 3.19 -11.48 -2.22
CA PRO A 26 3.19 -12.93 -2.01
C PRO A 26 3.00 -13.71 -3.31
N LEU A 27 2.21 -13.20 -4.26
CA LEU A 27 2.09 -13.81 -5.58
C LEU A 27 3.44 -13.85 -6.30
N ILE A 28 4.19 -12.74 -6.30
CA ILE A 28 5.55 -12.69 -6.86
C ILE A 28 6.45 -13.71 -6.15
N TYR A 29 6.39 -13.76 -4.82
CA TYR A 29 7.18 -14.70 -4.03
C TYR A 29 6.88 -16.17 -4.38
N ILE A 30 5.60 -16.54 -4.53
CA ILE A 30 5.20 -17.88 -4.98
C ILE A 30 5.71 -18.16 -6.40
N LEU A 31 5.56 -17.22 -7.32
CA LEU A 31 5.99 -17.39 -8.72
C LEU A 31 7.50 -17.58 -8.85
N ILE A 32 8.30 -16.91 -8.02
CA ILE A 32 9.77 -17.07 -8.00
C ILE A 32 10.16 -18.43 -7.43
N ASN A 33 9.51 -18.87 -6.34
CA ASN A 33 9.84 -20.11 -5.64
C ASN A 33 9.12 -21.34 -6.20
N LEU A 34 8.45 -21.22 -7.36
CA LEU A 34 7.67 -22.30 -7.96
C LEU A 34 8.53 -23.50 -8.38
N PHE A 35 9.82 -23.27 -8.65
CA PHE A 35 10.76 -24.27 -9.17
C PHE A 35 11.73 -24.83 -8.11
N ASP A 36 11.79 -24.23 -6.91
CA ASP A 36 12.81 -24.53 -5.89
C ASP A 36 12.17 -25.14 -4.63
N GLY A 37 11.60 -26.33 -4.77
CA GLY A 37 11.00 -27.09 -3.66
C GLY A 37 9.60 -26.62 -3.21
N GLY A 38 9.12 -25.50 -3.73
CA GLY A 38 7.81 -24.93 -3.43
C GLY A 38 7.76 -24.22 -2.07
N VAL A 39 6.70 -23.44 -1.85
CA VAL A 39 6.49 -22.67 -0.61
C VAL A 39 5.29 -23.19 0.16
N THR A 40 5.44 -23.34 1.47
CA THR A 40 4.33 -23.82 2.30
C THR A 40 3.27 -22.75 2.47
N PHE A 41 2.03 -23.18 2.72
CA PHE A 41 0.92 -22.27 2.99
C PHE A 41 1.20 -21.36 4.20
N GLY A 42 1.79 -21.92 5.28
CA GLY A 42 2.12 -21.18 6.49
C GLY A 42 3.15 -20.07 6.26
N GLU A 43 4.20 -20.35 5.48
CA GLU A 43 5.20 -19.33 5.10
C GLU A 43 4.58 -18.24 4.23
N THR A 44 3.74 -18.63 3.26
CA THR A 44 3.04 -17.72 2.36
C THR A 44 2.16 -16.75 3.13
N VAL A 45 1.39 -17.23 4.11
CA VAL A 45 0.51 -16.38 4.94
C VAL A 45 1.34 -15.42 5.80
N ARG A 46 2.41 -15.90 6.45
CA ARG A 46 3.28 -15.04 7.27
C ARG A 46 3.96 -13.96 6.42
N PHE A 47 4.43 -14.33 5.23
CA PHE A 47 5.02 -13.42 4.27
C PHE A 47 4.01 -12.38 3.78
N ALA A 48 2.78 -12.80 3.48
CA ALA A 48 1.69 -11.91 3.08
C ALA A 48 1.33 -10.89 4.16
N VAL A 49 1.16 -11.32 5.41
CA VAL A 49 0.81 -10.42 6.51
C VAL A 49 1.93 -9.41 6.78
N ALA A 50 3.19 -9.86 6.80
CA ALA A 50 4.34 -8.97 7.01
C ALA A 50 4.44 -7.91 5.91
N ASN A 51 4.30 -8.33 4.65
CA ASN A 51 4.32 -7.39 3.52
C ASN A 51 3.08 -6.50 3.49
N GLY A 52 1.89 -7.02 3.81
CA GLY A 52 0.68 -6.22 3.94
C GLY A 52 0.83 -5.06 4.93
N ALA A 53 1.43 -5.32 6.09
CA ALA A 53 1.69 -4.27 7.08
C ALA A 53 2.73 -3.25 6.57
N VAL A 54 3.87 -3.73 6.08
CA VAL A 54 4.96 -2.86 5.59
C VAL A 54 4.50 -1.99 4.43
N TRP A 55 3.93 -2.60 3.39
CA TRP A 55 3.43 -1.88 2.23
C TRP A 55 2.22 -1.01 2.56
N GLY A 56 1.41 -1.39 3.56
CA GLY A 56 0.36 -0.52 4.11
C GLY A 56 0.91 0.77 4.71
N VAL A 57 1.97 0.69 5.51
CA VAL A 57 2.64 1.88 6.07
C VAL A 57 3.27 2.73 4.96
N LEU A 58 3.96 2.10 4.00
CA LEU A 58 4.54 2.81 2.85
C LEU A 58 3.45 3.49 2.01
N GLY A 59 2.34 2.81 1.79
CA GLY A 59 1.17 3.34 1.11
C GLY A 59 0.56 4.54 1.84
N LEU A 60 0.46 4.48 3.17
CA LEU A 60 -0.01 5.61 3.98
C LEU A 60 0.89 6.84 3.76
N LEU A 61 2.21 6.65 3.87
CA LEU A 61 3.18 7.73 3.65
C LEU A 61 3.09 8.28 2.23
N ALA A 62 2.95 7.41 1.22
CA ALA A 62 2.76 7.81 -0.16
C ALA A 62 1.46 8.61 -0.35
N GLY A 63 0.35 8.18 0.26
CA GLY A 63 -0.93 8.88 0.23
C GLY A 63 -0.84 10.29 0.80
N VAL A 64 -0.20 10.44 1.96
CA VAL A 64 0.05 11.76 2.57
C VAL A 64 0.95 12.61 1.66
N PHE A 65 2.02 12.04 1.10
CA PHE A 65 2.90 12.75 0.18
C PHE A 65 2.15 13.26 -1.05
N PHE A 66 1.35 12.43 -1.70
CA PHE A 66 0.55 12.85 -2.86
C PHE A 66 -0.46 13.93 -2.52
N TRP A 67 -1.06 13.88 -1.33
CA TRP A 67 -1.93 14.97 -0.86
C TRP A 67 -1.18 16.29 -0.69
N VAL A 68 0.03 16.28 -0.11
CA VAL A 68 0.87 17.48 0.00
C VAL A 68 1.18 18.05 -1.37
N ILE A 69 1.60 17.21 -2.33
CA ILE A 69 1.87 17.64 -3.70
C ILE A 69 0.61 18.22 -4.37
N TYR A 70 -0.54 17.58 -4.17
CA TYR A 70 -1.83 18.07 -4.69
C TYR A 70 -2.18 19.46 -4.14
N MET A 71 -2.01 19.67 -2.82
CA MET A 71 -2.20 20.97 -2.16
C MET A 71 -1.27 22.05 -2.72
N ILE A 72 0.00 21.74 -2.96
CA ILE A 72 0.97 22.68 -3.54
C ILE A 72 0.58 23.07 -4.98
N GLN A 73 0.11 22.10 -5.78
CA GLN A 73 -0.29 22.34 -7.18
C GLN A 73 -1.64 23.07 -7.29
N ARG A 74 -2.53 22.88 -6.32
CA ARG A 74 -3.87 23.47 -6.29
C ARG A 74 -4.11 24.07 -4.90
N PRO A 75 -3.42 25.18 -4.58
CA PRO A 75 -3.60 25.83 -3.30
C PRO A 75 -5.09 26.16 -3.11
N PRO A 76 -5.64 25.95 -1.91
CA PRO A 76 -7.02 26.31 -1.62
C PRO A 76 -7.22 27.79 -1.95
N ARG A 77 -8.26 28.14 -2.72
CA ARG A 77 -8.63 29.54 -2.85
C ARG A 77 -9.20 30.00 -1.50
N GLU A 78 -8.68 31.12 -1.03
CA GLU A 78 -9.23 31.85 0.11
C GLU A 78 -10.54 32.50 -0.35
N ASP A 79 -11.65 31.75 -0.25
CA ASP A 79 -13.02 32.26 -0.42
C ASP A 79 -13.74 32.23 0.94
#